data_AF-A0A537HNX2-F1
#
_entry.id   AF-A0A537HNX2-F1
#
_cell.length_a   1.000
_cell.length_b   1.000
_cell.length_c   1.000
_cell.angle_alpha   90.00
_cell.angle_beta   90.00
_cell.angle_gamma   90.00
#
_symmetry.space_group_name_H-M   'P 1'
#
loop_
_entity.id
_entity.type
_entity.pdbx_description
1 polymer ?
#
loop_
_entity_poly.entity_id
_entity_poly.type
_entity_poly.pdbx_seq_one_letter_code
_entity_poly.pdbx_strand_id
1 'polypeptide(L)'
;MSAGWMLIPLFQTLDAVILIAVFFAVVFSAIFSAAQSGTVINRAALTSSLFGLFLLFGVISFVLSILFAYVLYRLVKRRNTHFARQSMLYEDIERAAREVSVKKGVDVSVQLNNLYRLRREAQLDETPRDPVLWSVILVFAAGLANSFSSFNLTGGGVSSLGAAFIPSFATYYVYYFLMKDMFRHERREDWFFGELNRTFAAIGVNITLPQRLSPIPDRSLIVYIILTIVTLGFFGVYWVYVLISDPNNHFRYQSLVEDTILAQVSPTLV
;
A
#
# COMPACT_ATOMS: atom_id res chain seq x y z
N MET A 1 -5.33 0.26 10.64
CA MET A 1 -4.32 -0.81 10.84
C MET A 1 -3.20 -0.24 11.70
N SER A 2 -2.63 -1.01 12.62
CA SER A 2 -1.49 -0.55 13.42
C SER A 2 -0.22 -0.46 12.57
N ALA A 3 0.74 0.38 13.00
CA ALA A 3 2.05 0.47 12.35
C ALA A 3 2.84 -0.85 12.44
N GLY A 4 2.57 -1.71 13.43
CA GLY A 4 3.28 -2.98 13.64
C GLY A 4 3.26 -3.96 12.45
N TRP A 5 2.34 -3.80 11.50
CA TRP A 5 2.37 -4.58 10.25
C TRP A 5 3.61 -4.30 9.38
N MET A 6 4.35 -3.22 9.63
CA MET A 6 5.65 -2.93 9.00
C MET A 6 6.76 -3.90 9.45
N LEU A 7 6.56 -4.66 10.52
CA LEU A 7 7.55 -5.65 10.98
C LEU A 7 7.72 -6.80 9.97
N ILE A 8 6.68 -7.14 9.20
CA ILE A 8 6.76 -8.22 8.22
C ILE A 8 7.78 -7.91 7.11
N PRO A 9 7.68 -6.81 6.35
CA PRO A 9 8.68 -6.49 5.34
C PRO A 9 10.07 -6.21 5.94
N LEU A 10 10.13 -5.76 7.21
CA LEU A 10 11.40 -5.64 7.93
C LEU A 10 12.05 -7.02 8.14
N PHE A 11 11.30 -7.99 8.64
CA PHE A 11 11.80 -9.35 8.82
C PHE A 11 12.15 -10.02 7.48
N GLN A 12 11.44 -9.74 6.39
CA GLN A 12 11.81 -10.21 5.05
C GLN A 12 13.16 -9.63 4.60
N THR A 13 13.38 -8.33 4.84
CA THR A 13 14.64 -7.67 4.50
C THR A 13 15.79 -8.22 5.35
N LEU A 14 15.56 -8.40 6.66
CA LEU A 14 16.56 -8.97 7.57
C LEU A 14 16.88 -10.43 7.23
N ASP A 15 15.88 -11.25 6.92
CA ASP A 15 16.06 -12.64 6.48
C ASP A 15 17.00 -12.72 5.26
N ALA A 16 16.77 -11.88 4.25
CA ALA A 16 17.62 -11.80 3.06
C ALA A 16 19.05 -11.33 3.38
N VAL A 17 19.21 -10.29 4.20
CA VAL A 17 20.54 -9.77 4.59
C VAL A 17 21.32 -10.81 5.40
N ILE A 18 20.66 -11.49 6.34
CA ILE A 18 21.28 -12.53 7.15
C ILE A 18 21.65 -13.73 6.28
N LEU A 19 20.79 -14.16 5.35
CA LEU A 19 21.10 -15.24 4.41
C LEU A 19 22.38 -14.92 3.61
N ILE A 20 22.48 -13.71 3.07
CA ILE A 20 23.66 -13.26 2.31
C ILE A 20 24.91 -13.28 3.20
N ALA A 21 24.82 -12.74 4.42
CA ALA A 21 25.95 -12.69 5.34
C ALA A 21 26.43 -14.11 5.74
N VAL A 22 25.51 -14.99 6.10
CA VAL A 22 25.82 -16.38 6.48
C VAL A 22 26.34 -17.17 5.28
N PHE A 23 25.78 -16.97 4.09
CA PHE A 23 26.29 -17.57 2.86
C PHE A 23 27.76 -17.23 2.65
N PHE A 24 28.13 -15.94 2.72
CA PHE A 24 29.52 -15.52 2.60
C PHE A 24 30.39 -16.07 3.71
N ALA A 25 29.91 -16.11 4.95
CA ALA A 25 30.65 -16.69 6.07
C ALA A 25 30.96 -18.18 5.84
N VAL A 26 30.00 -18.97 5.36
CA VAL A 26 30.18 -20.40 5.05
C VAL A 26 31.19 -20.58 3.90
N VAL A 27 31.05 -19.79 2.83
CA VAL A 27 31.96 -19.86 1.67
C VAL A 27 33.38 -19.47 2.06
N PHE A 28 33.57 -18.35 2.77
CA PHE A 28 34.89 -17.90 3.20
C PHE A 28 35.51 -18.87 4.22
N SER A 29 34.72 -19.44 5.13
CA SER A 29 35.19 -20.47 6.07
C SER A 29 35.71 -21.71 5.32
N ALA A 30 34.98 -22.19 4.31
CA ALA A 30 35.41 -23.32 3.49
C ALA A 30 36.70 -23.02 2.71
N ILE A 31 36.82 -21.82 2.12
CA ILE A 31 38.02 -21.39 1.38
C ILE A 31 39.22 -21.29 2.33
N PHE A 32 39.05 -20.65 3.48
CA PHE A 32 40.13 -20.42 4.43
C PHE A 32 40.61 -21.72 5.08
N SER A 33 39.70 -22.61 5.45
CA SER A 33 40.03 -23.94 6.00
C SER A 33 40.82 -24.79 5.01
N ALA A 34 40.40 -24.81 3.75
CA ALA A 34 41.12 -25.50 2.67
C ALA A 34 42.52 -24.89 2.44
N ALA A 35 42.63 -23.56 2.44
CA ALA A 35 43.89 -22.86 2.28
C ALA A 35 44.88 -23.15 3.43
N GLN A 36 44.42 -23.18 4.68
CA GLN A 36 45.27 -23.50 5.83
C GLN A 36 45.73 -24.95 5.86
N SER A 37 44.84 -25.87 5.45
CA SER A 37 45.13 -27.31 5.50
C SER A 37 45.86 -27.82 4.26
N GLY A 38 46.06 -26.97 3.23
CA GLY A 38 46.61 -27.38 1.94
C GLY A 38 45.74 -28.40 1.19
N THR A 39 44.46 -28.48 1.52
CA THR A 39 43.51 -29.44 0.95
C THR A 39 42.62 -28.79 -0.10
N VAL A 40 42.04 -29.62 -0.98
CA VAL A 40 41.00 -29.16 -1.90
C VAL A 40 39.67 -28.99 -1.16
N ILE A 41 38.88 -28.00 -1.55
CA ILE A 41 37.55 -27.75 -0.97
C ILE A 41 36.68 -29.01 -1.14
N ASN A 42 36.14 -29.52 -0.04
CA ASN A 42 35.14 -30.58 -0.07
C ASN A 42 33.81 -30.01 -0.59
N ARG A 43 33.62 -30.10 -1.90
CA ARG A 43 32.45 -29.55 -2.60
C ARG A 43 31.15 -30.17 -2.08
N ALA A 44 31.14 -31.47 -1.78
CA ALA A 44 29.95 -32.16 -1.28
C ALA A 44 29.50 -31.59 0.09
N ALA A 45 30.44 -31.44 1.02
CA ALA A 45 30.15 -30.86 2.35
C ALA A 45 29.74 -29.39 2.28
N LEU A 46 30.34 -28.61 1.38
CA LEU A 46 29.94 -27.23 1.14
C LEU A 46 28.52 -27.14 0.56
N THR A 47 28.21 -27.98 -0.43
CA THR A 47 26.86 -28.01 -1.03
C THR A 47 25.78 -28.44 -0.05
N SER A 48 26.03 -29.42 0.81
CA SER A 48 25.05 -29.85 1.82
C SER A 48 24.82 -28.77 2.88
N SER A 49 25.87 -28.09 3.31
CA SER A 49 25.78 -26.98 4.27
C SER A 49 24.97 -25.81 3.70
N LEU A 50 25.25 -25.43 2.45
CA LEU A 50 24.51 -24.37 1.76
C LEU A 50 23.05 -24.79 1.50
N PHE A 51 22.78 -26.06 1.17
CA PHE A 51 21.43 -26.55 0.99
C PHE A 51 20.58 -26.41 2.27
N GLY A 52 21.12 -26.84 3.42
CA GLY A 52 20.44 -26.67 4.71
C GLY A 52 20.15 -25.19 5.03
N LEU A 53 21.10 -24.30 4.71
CA LEU A 53 20.93 -22.86 4.86
C LEU A 53 19.78 -22.33 3.98
N PHE A 54 19.80 -22.61 2.67
CA PHE A 54 18.76 -22.14 1.75
C PHE A 54 17.38 -22.73 2.08
N LEU A 55 17.32 -23.98 2.55
CA LEU A 55 16.06 -24.59 2.97
C LEU A 55 15.46 -23.85 4.18
N LEU A 56 16.28 -23.58 5.21
CA LEU A 56 15.82 -22.89 6.42
C LEU A 56 15.30 -21.48 6.11
N PHE A 57 16.11 -20.66 5.45
CA PHE A 57 15.74 -19.29 5.09
C PHE A 57 14.60 -19.26 4.04
N GLY A 58 14.56 -20.23 3.14
CA GLY A 58 13.46 -20.39 2.18
C GLY A 58 12.11 -20.61 2.85
N VAL A 59 12.05 -21.46 3.89
CA VAL A 59 10.82 -21.67 4.68
C VAL A 59 10.41 -20.40 5.42
N ILE A 60 11.35 -19.70 6.04
CA ILE A 60 11.08 -18.42 6.74
C ILE A 60 10.52 -17.39 5.75
N SER A 61 11.19 -17.20 4.62
CA SER A 61 10.78 -16.29 3.55
C SER A 61 9.39 -16.63 3.00
N PHE A 62 9.06 -17.91 2.84
CA PHE A 62 7.74 -18.35 2.40
C PHE A 62 6.64 -17.96 3.41
N VAL A 63 6.85 -18.21 4.70
CA VAL A 63 5.91 -17.82 5.75
C VAL A 63 5.72 -16.31 5.79
N LEU A 64 6.81 -15.54 5.76
CA LEU A 64 6.76 -14.08 5.74
C LEU A 64 6.03 -13.55 4.50
N SER A 65 6.18 -14.20 3.34
CA SER A 65 5.50 -13.83 2.10
C SER A 65 3.99 -14.01 2.17
N ILE A 66 3.49 -15.06 2.84
CA ILE A 66 2.06 -15.26 3.10
C ILE A 66 1.54 -14.13 4.00
N LEU A 67 2.25 -13.81 5.08
CA LEU A 67 1.88 -12.73 6.00
C LEU A 67 1.87 -11.37 5.28
N PHE A 68 2.85 -11.14 4.40
CA PHE A 68 2.96 -9.92 3.63
C PHE A 68 1.82 -9.78 2.60
N ALA A 69 1.45 -10.87 1.92
CA ALA A 69 0.30 -10.89 1.04
C ALA A 69 -1.01 -10.57 1.78
N TYR A 70 -1.16 -11.05 3.01
CA TYR A 70 -2.28 -10.69 3.87
C TYR A 70 -2.33 -9.19 4.19
N VAL A 71 -1.17 -8.56 4.45
CA VAL A 71 -1.09 -7.09 4.63
C VAL A 71 -1.59 -6.37 3.39
N LEU A 72 -1.13 -6.76 2.21
CA LEU A 72 -1.54 -6.13 0.95
C LEU A 72 -3.02 -6.34 0.67
N TYR A 73 -3.54 -7.55 0.86
CA TYR A 73 -4.98 -7.83 0.79
C TYR A 73 -5.77 -6.85 1.66
N ARG A 74 -5.35 -6.66 2.91
CA ARG A 74 -6.02 -5.75 3.84
C ARG A 74 -5.95 -4.30 3.40
N LEU A 75 -4.81 -3.84 2.88
CA LEU A 75 -4.66 -2.47 2.39
C LEU A 75 -5.58 -2.19 1.20
N VAL A 76 -5.60 -3.09 0.22
CA VAL A 76 -6.47 -2.97 -0.97
C VAL A 76 -7.95 -3.04 -0.58
N LYS A 77 -8.33 -4.02 0.26
CA LYS A 77 -9.71 -4.13 0.76
C LYS A 77 -10.13 -2.86 1.50
N ARG A 78 -9.30 -2.36 2.41
CA ARG A 78 -9.55 -1.15 3.19
C ARG A 78 -9.77 0.07 2.28
N ARG A 79 -8.91 0.25 1.27
CA ARG A 79 -9.05 1.32 0.27
C ARG A 79 -10.39 1.24 -0.45
N ASN A 80 -10.76 0.06 -0.95
CA ASN A 80 -12.03 -0.13 -1.65
C ASN A 80 -13.24 0.17 -0.75
N THR A 81 -13.24 -0.36 0.48
CA THR A 81 -14.34 -0.12 1.42
C THR A 81 -14.45 1.34 1.82
N HIS A 82 -13.31 2.05 1.89
CA HIS A 82 -13.28 3.48 2.20
C HIS A 82 -13.91 4.29 1.05
N PHE A 83 -13.47 4.09 -0.19
CA PHE A 83 -13.99 4.81 -1.35
C PHE A 83 -15.48 4.52 -1.59
N ALA A 84 -15.91 3.28 -1.40
CA ALA A 84 -17.33 2.93 -1.48
C ALA A 84 -18.17 3.69 -0.44
N ARG A 85 -17.71 3.76 0.83
CA ARG A 85 -18.40 4.53 1.87
C ARG A 85 -18.40 6.03 1.59
N GLN A 86 -17.29 6.57 1.12
CA GLN A 86 -17.19 7.97 0.72
C GLN A 86 -18.15 8.33 -0.41
N SER A 87 -18.28 7.48 -1.42
CA SER A 87 -19.24 7.72 -2.49
C SER A 87 -20.69 7.76 -2.00
N MET A 88 -21.06 6.92 -1.03
CA MET A 88 -22.39 6.94 -0.42
C MET A 88 -22.59 8.22 0.39
N LEU A 89 -21.59 8.60 1.20
CA LEU A 89 -21.62 9.85 1.96
C LEU A 89 -21.82 11.08 1.06
N TYR A 90 -21.11 11.15 -0.08
CA TYR A 90 -21.27 12.26 -1.03
C TYR A 90 -22.69 12.34 -1.61
N GLU A 91 -23.32 11.20 -1.88
CA GLU A 91 -24.71 11.15 -2.31
C GLU A 91 -25.67 11.63 -1.22
N ASP A 92 -25.49 11.17 0.01
CA ASP A 92 -26.35 11.53 1.13
C ASP A 92 -26.25 13.03 1.44
N ILE A 93 -25.03 13.58 1.41
CA ILE A 93 -24.80 15.01 1.60
C ILE A 93 -25.38 15.85 0.46
N GLU A 94 -25.23 15.44 -0.80
CA GLU A 94 -25.85 16.13 -1.95
C GLU A 94 -27.39 16.14 -1.79
N ARG A 95 -27.96 15.03 -1.36
CA ARG A 95 -29.40 14.90 -1.11
C ARG A 95 -29.86 15.82 0.03
N ALA A 96 -29.10 15.86 1.13
CA ALA A 96 -29.38 16.77 2.24
C ALA A 96 -29.31 18.24 1.79
N ALA A 97 -28.28 18.63 1.03
CA ALA A 97 -28.15 19.99 0.50
C ALA A 97 -29.33 20.37 -0.40
N ARG A 98 -29.79 19.44 -1.25
CA ARG A 98 -30.99 19.62 -2.08
C ARG A 98 -32.25 19.81 -1.24
N GLU A 99 -32.43 19.00 -0.20
CA GLU A 99 -33.60 19.11 0.67
C GLU A 99 -33.65 20.44 1.41
N VAL A 100 -32.52 20.89 1.97
CA VAL A 100 -32.44 22.20 2.65
C VAL A 100 -32.68 23.35 1.66
N SER A 101 -32.16 23.26 0.44
CA SER A 101 -32.41 24.23 -0.64
C SER A 101 -33.90 24.36 -0.96
N VAL A 102 -34.61 23.24 -1.10
CA VAL A 102 -36.06 23.23 -1.36
C VAL A 102 -36.83 23.82 -0.18
N LYS A 103 -36.50 23.43 1.05
CA LYS A 103 -37.14 23.95 2.28
C LYS A 103 -36.99 25.46 2.43
N LYS A 104 -35.82 26.00 2.07
CA LYS A 104 -35.55 27.45 2.13
C LYS A 104 -35.97 28.22 0.88
N GLY A 105 -36.40 27.53 -0.19
CA GLY A 105 -36.77 28.17 -1.46
C GLY A 105 -35.60 28.85 -2.18
N VAL A 106 -34.36 28.40 -1.97
CA VAL A 106 -33.15 28.96 -2.59
C VAL A 106 -32.69 28.07 -3.72
N ASP A 107 -32.59 28.61 -4.94
CA ASP A 107 -32.06 27.87 -6.09
C ASP A 107 -30.52 27.77 -6.02
N VAL A 108 -30.04 26.54 -5.82
CA VAL A 108 -28.62 26.18 -5.89
C VAL A 108 -28.36 25.05 -6.90
N SER A 109 -29.18 25.01 -7.96
CA SER A 109 -29.10 23.99 -9.01
C SER A 109 -27.70 23.88 -9.64
N VAL A 110 -27.00 25.01 -9.82
CA VAL A 110 -25.63 25.06 -10.36
C VAL A 110 -24.63 24.39 -9.40
N GLN A 111 -24.67 24.74 -8.12
CA GLN A 111 -23.75 24.19 -7.12
C GLN A 111 -24.02 22.70 -6.87
N LEU A 112 -25.30 22.30 -6.84
CA LEU A 112 -25.68 20.88 -6.78
C LEU A 112 -25.21 20.10 -8.02
N ASN A 113 -25.25 20.70 -9.21
CA ASN A 113 -24.71 20.09 -10.42
C ASN A 113 -23.18 19.90 -10.31
N ASN A 114 -22.45 20.87 -9.75
CA ASN A 114 -21.01 20.74 -9.52
C ASN A 114 -20.69 19.60 -8.54
N LEU A 115 -21.44 19.49 -7.43
CA LEU A 115 -21.29 18.37 -6.48
C LEU A 115 -21.57 17.01 -7.16
N TYR A 116 -22.65 16.94 -7.93
CA TYR A 116 -23.00 15.76 -8.72
C TYR A 116 -21.86 15.36 -9.66
N ARG A 117 -21.30 16.33 -10.40
CA ARG A 117 -20.19 16.14 -11.33
C ARG A 117 -18.95 15.63 -10.60
N LEU A 118 -18.55 16.26 -9.50
CA LEU A 118 -17.38 15.85 -8.71
C LEU A 118 -17.53 14.42 -8.16
N ARG A 119 -18.70 14.05 -7.65
CA ARG A 119 -18.97 12.67 -7.22
C ARG A 119 -18.86 11.70 -8.40
N ARG A 120 -19.43 12.02 -9.56
CA ARG A 120 -19.38 11.18 -10.76
C ARG A 120 -17.95 10.99 -11.27
N GLU A 121 -17.15 12.06 -11.28
CA GLU A 121 -15.73 11.99 -11.62
C GLU A 121 -14.96 11.10 -10.63
N ALA A 122 -15.22 11.25 -9.33
CA ALA A 122 -14.62 10.39 -8.31
C ALA A 122 -14.99 8.92 -8.53
N GLN A 123 -16.26 8.58 -8.78
CA GLN A 123 -16.71 7.21 -9.05
C GLN A 123 -16.05 6.59 -10.28
N LEU A 124 -15.80 7.39 -11.33
CA LEU A 124 -15.12 6.93 -12.54
C LEU A 124 -13.64 6.66 -12.30
N ASP A 125 -12.96 7.50 -11.53
CA ASP A 125 -11.52 7.37 -11.26
C ASP A 125 -11.21 6.35 -10.15
N GLU A 126 -12.11 6.18 -9.18
CA GLU A 126 -11.90 5.40 -7.95
C GLU A 126 -12.41 3.97 -8.06
N THR A 127 -12.22 3.36 -9.23
CA THR A 127 -12.66 1.99 -9.50
C THR A 127 -12.16 0.99 -8.45
N PRO A 128 -13.00 0.03 -8.03
CA PRO A 128 -12.60 -1.01 -7.10
C PRO A 128 -11.56 -1.93 -7.75
N ARG A 129 -10.54 -2.31 -6.99
CA ARG A 129 -9.51 -3.27 -7.42
C ARG A 129 -9.69 -4.59 -6.68
N ASP A 130 -9.63 -5.73 -7.37
CA ASP A 130 -9.78 -7.05 -6.71
C ASP A 130 -8.64 -7.31 -5.69
N PRO A 131 -8.93 -7.36 -4.38
CA PRO A 131 -7.90 -7.58 -3.36
C PRO A 131 -7.25 -8.95 -3.44
N VAL A 132 -7.96 -9.98 -3.90
CA VAL A 132 -7.45 -11.35 -4.02
C VAL A 132 -6.46 -11.41 -5.18
N LEU A 133 -6.84 -10.90 -6.35
CA LEU A 133 -5.94 -10.85 -7.52
C LEU A 133 -4.59 -10.19 -7.17
N TRP A 134 -4.63 -9.01 -6.54
CA TRP A 134 -3.43 -8.24 -6.22
C TRP A 134 -2.60 -8.81 -5.05
N SER A 135 -3.17 -9.66 -4.20
CA SER A 135 -2.44 -10.31 -3.10
C SER A 135 -1.93 -11.71 -3.46
N VAL A 136 -2.69 -12.48 -4.23
CA VAL A 136 -2.37 -13.86 -4.61
C VAL A 136 -1.34 -13.93 -5.73
N ILE A 137 -1.35 -12.99 -6.69
CA ILE A 137 -0.27 -12.89 -7.70
C ILE A 137 1.10 -12.80 -7.03
N LEU A 138 1.19 -12.17 -5.86
CA LEU A 138 2.45 -11.98 -5.15
C LEU A 138 2.95 -13.25 -4.47
N VAL A 139 2.07 -14.02 -3.82
CA VAL A 139 2.42 -15.31 -3.20
C VAL A 139 2.84 -16.32 -4.26
N PHE A 140 2.10 -16.40 -5.37
CA PHE A 140 2.38 -17.39 -6.41
C PHE A 140 3.58 -17.00 -7.28
N ALA A 141 3.75 -15.72 -7.62
CA ALA A 141 4.94 -15.28 -8.36
C ALA A 141 6.22 -15.43 -7.51
N ALA A 142 6.20 -15.01 -6.24
CA ALA A 142 7.36 -15.11 -5.35
C ALA A 142 7.67 -16.56 -4.93
N GLY A 143 6.62 -17.37 -4.72
CA GLY A 143 6.75 -18.80 -4.40
C GLY A 143 7.34 -19.60 -5.56
N LEU A 144 6.89 -19.39 -6.80
CA LEU A 144 7.47 -20.09 -7.96
C LEU A 144 8.90 -19.62 -8.26
N ALA A 145 9.15 -18.31 -8.18
CA ALA A 145 10.46 -17.76 -8.51
C ALA A 145 11.59 -18.31 -7.65
N ASN A 146 11.38 -18.38 -6.34
CA ASN A 146 12.39 -18.82 -5.36
C ASN A 146 12.47 -20.35 -5.22
N SER A 147 11.37 -21.07 -5.48
CA SER A 147 11.35 -22.53 -5.35
C SER A 147 11.98 -23.24 -6.55
N PHE A 148 11.97 -22.62 -7.74
CA PHE A 148 12.52 -23.23 -8.96
C PHE A 148 13.97 -22.82 -9.27
N SER A 149 14.46 -21.69 -8.73
CA SER A 149 15.88 -21.31 -8.81
C SER A 149 16.81 -22.25 -8.06
N SER A 150 16.29 -22.99 -7.08
CA SER A 150 17.01 -23.97 -6.28
C SER A 150 17.17 -25.33 -6.98
N PHE A 151 16.57 -25.51 -8.16
CA PHE A 151 16.51 -26.79 -8.89
C PHE A 151 17.29 -26.78 -10.21
N ASN A 152 18.41 -26.06 -10.29
CA ASN A 152 19.36 -26.23 -11.39
C ASN A 152 20.78 -26.45 -10.86
N LEU A 153 20.98 -27.64 -10.28
CA LEU A 153 22.29 -28.21 -9.91
C LEU A 153 23.17 -28.53 -11.14
N THR A 154 22.75 -28.18 -12.34
CA THR A 154 23.49 -28.41 -13.60
C THR A 154 23.88 -27.10 -14.26
N GLY A 155 24.88 -26.41 -13.72
CA GLY A 155 25.79 -25.53 -14.49
C GLY A 155 25.21 -24.29 -15.21
N GLY A 156 23.95 -23.90 -15.02
CA GLY A 156 23.32 -22.76 -15.69
C GLY A 156 23.25 -21.51 -14.81
N GLY A 157 24.38 -20.87 -14.53
CA GLY A 157 24.43 -19.64 -13.74
C GLY A 157 23.90 -18.42 -14.50
N VAL A 158 22.58 -18.23 -14.59
CA VAL A 158 21.92 -16.92 -14.86
C VAL A 158 20.39 -16.95 -14.76
N SER A 159 19.73 -18.12 -14.77
CA SER A 159 18.26 -18.22 -14.85
C SER A 159 17.51 -18.01 -13.52
N SER A 160 18.20 -17.98 -12.38
CA SER A 160 17.60 -17.79 -11.04
C SER A 160 17.32 -16.33 -10.68
N LEU A 161 18.08 -15.37 -11.24
CA LEU A 161 17.87 -13.95 -10.95
C LEU A 161 16.62 -13.42 -11.67
N GLY A 162 16.39 -13.84 -12.92
CA GLY A 162 15.25 -13.40 -13.74
C GLY A 162 13.89 -13.75 -13.15
N ALA A 163 13.75 -14.91 -12.51
CA ALA A 163 12.50 -15.35 -11.88
C ALA A 163 12.15 -14.50 -10.65
N ALA A 164 13.15 -14.05 -9.87
CA ALA A 164 12.95 -13.27 -8.65
C ALA A 164 12.48 -11.81 -8.89
N PHE A 165 12.64 -11.26 -10.11
CA PHE A 165 12.28 -9.86 -10.39
C PHE A 165 10.79 -9.65 -10.71
N ILE A 166 10.11 -10.63 -11.31
CA ILE A 166 8.69 -10.51 -11.71
C ILE A 166 7.74 -10.24 -10.50
N PRO A 167 7.89 -10.91 -9.35
CA PRO A 167 7.07 -10.65 -8.15
C PRO A 167 7.31 -9.26 -7.54
N SER A 168 8.53 -8.72 -7.70
CA SER A 168 8.90 -7.41 -7.18
C SER A 168 8.16 -6.28 -7.91
N PHE A 169 8.04 -6.35 -9.24
CA PHE A 169 7.32 -5.34 -10.02
C PHE A 169 5.84 -5.26 -9.68
N ALA A 170 5.18 -6.40 -9.50
CA ALA A 170 3.78 -6.44 -9.09
C ALA A 170 3.59 -5.81 -7.70
N THR A 171 4.49 -6.07 -6.76
CA THR A 171 4.46 -5.46 -5.41
C THR A 171 4.58 -3.94 -5.49
N TYR A 172 5.55 -3.44 -6.26
CA TYR A 172 5.75 -1.99 -6.43
C TYR A 172 4.59 -1.32 -7.17
N TYR A 173 3.93 -2.01 -8.10
CA TYR A 173 2.70 -1.52 -8.70
C TYR A 173 1.55 -1.41 -7.67
N VAL A 174 1.42 -2.39 -6.77
CA VAL A 174 0.44 -2.31 -5.67
C VAL A 174 0.72 -1.11 -4.77
N TYR A 175 1.98 -0.93 -4.38
CA TYR A 175 2.38 0.24 -3.60
C TYR A 175 2.11 1.55 -4.32
N TYR A 176 2.41 1.60 -5.62
CA TYR A 176 2.18 2.77 -6.46
C TYR A 176 0.72 3.19 -6.45
N PHE A 177 -0.21 2.29 -6.78
CA PHE A 177 -1.61 2.68 -6.85
C PHE A 177 -2.18 2.96 -5.46
N LEU A 178 -1.80 2.21 -4.41
CA LEU A 178 -2.29 2.50 -3.06
C LEU A 178 -1.88 3.90 -2.59
N MET A 179 -0.65 4.31 -2.90
CA MET A 179 -0.13 5.63 -2.59
C MET A 179 -0.77 6.74 -3.43
N LYS A 180 -0.79 6.58 -4.76
CA LYS A 180 -1.28 7.61 -5.67
C LYS A 180 -2.80 7.75 -5.65
N ASP A 181 -3.53 6.66 -5.50
CA ASP A 181 -4.99 6.71 -5.47
C ASP A 181 -5.46 7.42 -4.20
N MET A 182 -4.81 7.20 -3.05
CA MET A 182 -5.10 7.94 -1.80
C MET A 182 -4.81 9.43 -1.93
N PHE A 183 -3.66 9.79 -2.51
CA PHE A 183 -3.34 11.19 -2.78
C PHE A 183 -4.40 11.85 -3.66
N ARG A 184 -4.76 11.23 -4.80
CA ARG A 184 -5.78 11.76 -5.73
C ARG A 184 -7.16 11.85 -5.09
N HIS A 185 -7.54 10.83 -4.32
CA HIS A 185 -8.79 10.81 -3.57
C HIS A 185 -8.88 11.99 -2.61
N GLU A 186 -7.82 12.23 -1.83
CA GLU A 186 -7.80 13.35 -0.89
C GLU A 186 -7.92 14.72 -1.61
N ARG A 187 -7.27 14.88 -2.77
CA ARG A 187 -7.41 16.12 -3.56
C ARG A 187 -8.85 16.31 -4.07
N ARG A 188 -9.52 15.24 -4.49
CA ARG A 188 -10.93 15.26 -4.91
C ARG A 188 -11.87 15.56 -3.74
N GLU A 189 -11.60 14.99 -2.58
CA GLU A 189 -12.34 15.25 -1.35
C GLU A 189 -12.26 16.74 -0.96
N ASP A 190 -11.08 17.34 -1.04
CA ASP A 190 -10.91 18.77 -0.77
C ASP A 190 -11.73 19.65 -1.75
N TRP A 191 -11.82 19.26 -3.03
CA TRP A 191 -12.68 19.95 -4.00
C TRP A 191 -14.17 19.75 -3.70
N PHE A 192 -14.58 18.53 -3.35
CA PHE A 192 -15.96 18.21 -3.01
C PHE A 192 -16.41 19.02 -1.79
N PHE A 193 -15.63 19.02 -0.71
CA PHE A 193 -15.96 19.78 0.50
C PHE A 193 -15.89 21.30 0.29
N GLY A 194 -14.99 21.78 -0.58
CA GLY A 194 -14.97 23.18 -1.00
C GLY A 194 -16.27 23.60 -1.69
N GLU A 195 -16.75 22.79 -2.63
CA GLU A 195 -18.02 23.06 -3.33
C GLU A 195 -19.23 22.86 -2.41
N LEU A 196 -19.13 21.92 -1.47
CA LEU A 196 -20.17 21.69 -0.47
C LEU A 196 -20.37 22.93 0.40
N ASN A 197 -19.28 23.50 0.89
CA ASN A 197 -19.32 24.71 1.70
C ASN A 197 -19.92 25.88 0.91
N ARG A 198 -19.59 26.03 -0.38
CA ARG A 198 -20.22 27.04 -1.25
C ARG A 198 -21.71 26.80 -1.45
N THR A 199 -22.11 25.55 -1.61
CA THR A 199 -23.52 25.16 -1.75
C THR A 199 -24.30 25.56 -0.50
N PHE A 200 -23.83 25.17 0.68
CA PHE A 200 -24.51 25.51 1.93
C PHE A 200 -24.48 27.01 2.24
N ALA A 201 -23.37 27.70 1.98
CA ALA A 201 -23.29 29.15 2.11
C ALA A 201 -24.31 29.86 1.21
N ALA A 202 -24.51 29.39 -0.03
CA ALA A 202 -25.54 29.91 -0.93
C ALA A 202 -26.97 29.66 -0.40
N ILE A 203 -27.20 28.53 0.27
CA ILE A 203 -28.46 28.22 0.99
C ILE A 203 -28.60 29.07 2.29
N GLY A 204 -27.58 29.83 2.68
CA GLY A 204 -27.56 30.58 3.93
C GLY A 204 -27.37 29.68 5.16
N VAL A 205 -26.63 28.58 5.02
CA VAL A 205 -26.15 27.71 6.11
C VAL A 205 -24.63 27.75 6.09
N ASN A 206 -24.01 28.35 7.10
CA ASN A 206 -22.56 28.40 7.16
C ASN A 206 -22.02 27.15 7.83
N ILE A 207 -21.24 26.35 7.09
CA ILE A 207 -20.55 25.17 7.63
C ILE A 207 -19.08 25.53 7.88
N THR A 208 -18.59 25.26 9.09
CA THR A 208 -17.18 25.42 9.42
C THR A 208 -16.53 24.06 9.53
N LEU A 209 -15.83 23.64 8.46
CA LEU A 209 -15.12 22.37 8.41
C LEU A 209 -13.76 22.46 9.14
N PRO A 210 -13.32 21.36 9.79
CA PRO A 210 -12.01 21.31 10.44
C PRO A 210 -10.87 21.47 9.43
N GLN A 211 -9.73 22.01 9.87
CA GLN A 211 -8.53 22.11 9.02
C GLN A 211 -7.76 20.78 8.98
N ARG A 212 -7.27 20.42 7.80
CA ARG A 212 -6.43 19.22 7.60
C ARG A 212 -4.98 19.54 7.99
N LEU A 213 -4.52 19.00 9.11
CA LEU A 213 -3.15 19.23 9.61
C LEU A 213 -2.09 18.34 8.95
N SER A 214 -2.50 17.19 8.43
CA SER A 214 -1.60 16.18 7.85
C SER A 214 -2.08 15.79 6.45
N PRO A 215 -1.95 16.68 5.44
CA PRO A 215 -2.27 16.34 4.06
C PRO A 215 -1.35 15.24 3.54
N ILE A 216 -1.88 14.34 2.72
CA ILE A 216 -1.10 13.29 2.07
C ILE A 216 -0.20 13.96 1.01
N PRO A 217 1.14 13.91 1.14
CA PRO A 217 2.02 14.55 0.18
C PRO A 217 2.10 13.76 -1.13
N ASP A 218 2.35 14.48 -2.22
CA ASP A 218 2.58 13.88 -3.53
C ASP A 218 3.97 13.23 -3.59
N ARG A 219 4.01 11.90 -3.65
CA ARG A 219 5.25 11.12 -3.63
C ARG A 219 5.59 10.58 -5.00
N SER A 220 6.87 10.65 -5.36
CA SER A 220 7.38 10.11 -6.61
C SER A 220 7.62 8.61 -6.50
N LEU A 221 7.01 7.83 -7.41
CA LEU A 221 7.25 6.39 -7.54
C LEU A 221 8.74 6.11 -7.77
N ILE A 222 9.36 6.88 -8.67
CA ILE A 222 10.74 6.67 -9.11
C ILE A 222 11.70 6.87 -7.93
N VAL A 223 11.50 7.92 -7.13
CA VAL A 223 12.32 8.19 -5.94
C VAL A 223 12.20 7.03 -4.96
N TYR A 224 10.99 6.53 -4.73
CA TYR A 224 10.75 5.43 -3.79
C TYR A 224 11.40 4.11 -4.28
N ILE A 225 11.38 3.84 -5.59
CA ILE A 225 12.09 2.70 -6.18
C ILE A 225 13.61 2.86 -6.00
N ILE A 226 14.17 4.03 -6.35
CA ILE A 226 15.61 4.29 -6.22
C ILE A 226 16.06 4.12 -4.77
N LEU A 227 15.34 4.72 -3.81
CA LEU A 227 15.66 4.58 -2.39
C LEU A 227 15.56 3.13 -1.93
N THR A 228 14.57 2.37 -2.41
CA THR A 228 14.45 0.93 -2.11
C THR A 228 15.66 0.15 -2.61
N ILE A 229 16.17 0.45 -3.81
CA ILE A 229 17.35 -0.22 -4.38
C ILE A 229 18.62 0.17 -3.62
N VAL A 230 18.86 1.47 -3.42
CA VAL A 230 20.08 2.00 -2.77
C VAL A 230 20.19 1.54 -1.32
N THR A 231 19.05 1.38 -0.64
CA THR A 231 19.00 0.87 0.74
C THR A 231 18.85 -0.64 0.84
N LEU A 232 19.04 -1.39 -0.26
CA LEU A 232 18.95 -2.86 -0.30
C LEU A 232 17.62 -3.39 0.28
N GLY A 233 16.51 -2.71 0.01
CA GLY A 233 15.16 -3.10 0.43
C GLY A 233 14.67 -2.42 1.71
N PHE A 234 15.55 -1.86 2.56
CA PHE A 234 15.14 -1.28 3.85
C PHE A 234 14.13 -0.12 3.70
N PHE A 235 14.29 0.73 2.68
CA PHE A 235 13.33 1.81 2.42
C PHE A 235 11.94 1.28 2.03
N GLY A 236 11.82 0.05 1.51
CA GLY A 236 10.54 -0.62 1.28
C GLY A 236 9.70 -0.74 2.56
N VAL A 237 10.34 -0.87 3.73
CA VAL A 237 9.65 -0.87 5.03
C VAL A 237 8.99 0.47 5.32
N TYR A 238 9.71 1.57 5.04
CA TYR A 238 9.15 2.92 5.16
C TYR A 238 8.01 3.16 4.16
N TRP A 239 8.10 2.59 2.95
CA TRP A 239 7.01 2.67 1.99
C TRP A 239 5.74 2.02 2.54
N VAL A 240 5.82 0.83 3.12
CA VAL A 240 4.68 0.17 3.79
C VAL A 240 4.16 1.00 4.96
N TYR A 241 5.05 1.60 5.74
CA TYR A 241 4.64 2.52 6.81
C TYR A 241 3.76 3.64 6.26
N VAL A 242 4.17 4.31 5.18
CA VAL A 242 3.39 5.37 4.52
C VAL A 242 2.02 4.87 4.06
N LEU A 243 1.97 3.69 3.43
CA LEU A 243 0.70 3.07 2.97
C LEU A 243 -0.28 2.76 4.12
N ILE A 244 0.21 2.65 5.34
CA ILE A 244 -0.59 2.42 6.54
C ILE A 244 -0.94 3.76 7.23
N SER A 245 0.06 4.62 7.43
CA SER A 245 -0.05 5.87 8.21
C SER A 245 -0.92 6.90 7.53
N ASP A 246 -0.79 7.06 6.22
CA ASP A 246 -1.48 8.11 5.49
C ASP A 246 -2.99 7.90 5.48
N PRO A 247 -3.52 6.72 5.12
CA PRO A 247 -4.95 6.44 5.29
C PRO A 247 -5.42 6.47 6.74
N ASN A 248 -4.56 6.16 7.72
CA ASN A 248 -4.95 6.29 9.13
C ASN A 248 -5.20 7.76 9.52
N ASN A 249 -4.31 8.66 9.12
CA ASN A 249 -4.44 10.09 9.39
C ASN A 249 -5.62 10.68 8.62
N HIS A 250 -5.79 10.30 7.36
CA HIS A 250 -6.93 10.69 6.52
C HIS A 250 -8.27 10.28 7.16
N PHE A 251 -8.41 9.04 7.64
CA PHE A 251 -9.68 8.59 8.25
C PHE A 251 -10.01 9.29 9.56
N ARG A 252 -8.99 9.68 10.34
CA ARG A 252 -9.19 10.47 11.56
C ARG A 252 -9.70 11.86 11.23
N TYR A 253 -9.12 12.49 10.22
CA TYR A 253 -9.60 13.79 9.74
C TYR A 253 -11.03 13.67 9.20
N GLN A 254 -11.30 12.66 8.39
CA GLN A 254 -12.61 12.43 7.81
C GLN A 254 -13.71 12.21 8.87
N SER A 255 -13.43 11.49 9.97
CA SER A 255 -14.45 11.34 11.02
C SER A 255 -14.82 12.69 11.64
N LEU A 256 -13.82 13.58 11.84
CA LEU A 256 -14.08 14.93 12.33
C LEU A 256 -14.93 15.74 11.34
N VAL A 257 -14.70 15.58 10.03
CA VAL A 257 -15.52 16.23 9.00
C VAL A 257 -16.96 15.72 9.02
N GLU A 258 -17.15 14.40 9.05
CA GLU A 258 -18.47 13.77 9.11
C GLU A 258 -19.26 14.24 10.36
N ASP A 259 -18.64 14.19 11.54
CA ASP A 259 -19.24 14.65 12.80
C ASP A 259 -19.64 16.14 12.74
N THR A 260 -18.77 16.96 12.13
CA THR A 260 -18.99 18.40 11.96
C THR A 260 -20.17 18.69 11.03
N ILE A 261 -20.24 17.99 9.89
CA ILE A 261 -21.34 18.14 8.93
C ILE A 261 -22.66 17.69 9.58
N LEU A 262 -22.67 16.54 10.25
CA LEU A 262 -23.87 16.06 10.94
C LEU A 262 -24.35 17.04 12.01
N ALA A 263 -23.46 17.58 12.83
CA ALA A 263 -23.81 18.53 13.88
C ALA A 263 -24.38 19.85 13.34
N GLN A 264 -23.86 20.33 12.20
CA GLN A 264 -24.23 21.65 11.66
C GLN A 264 -25.39 21.59 10.65
N VAL A 265 -25.55 20.47 9.92
CA VAL A 265 -26.59 20.32 8.89
C VAL A 265 -27.86 19.69 9.44
N SER A 266 -27.78 18.71 10.35
CA SER A 266 -28.98 18.01 10.85
C SER A 266 -30.05 18.94 11.43
N PRO A 267 -29.71 20.00 12.20
CA PRO A 267 -30.71 20.94 12.71
C PRO A 267 -31.46 21.73 11.63
N THR A 268 -30.91 21.81 10.42
CA THR A 268 -31.53 22.51 9.28
C THR A 268 -32.51 21.64 8.50
N LEU A 269 -32.53 20.34 8.79
CA LEU A 269 -33.42 19.36 8.16
C LEU A 269 -34.73 19.15 8.94
N VAL A 270 -34.84 19.63 10.19
CA VAL A 270 -36.06 19.57 11.00
C VAL A 270 -36.92 20.79 10.74
#